data_AF-A0A1I7N9J0-F1
#
_entry.id   AF-A0A1I7N9J0-F1
#
_cell.length_a   1.000
_cell.length_b   1.000
_cell.length_c   1.000
_cell.angle_alpha   90.00
_cell.angle_beta   90.00
_cell.angle_gamma   90.00
#
_symmetry.space_group_name_H-M   'P 1'
#
loop_
_entity.id
_entity.type
_entity.pdbx_description
1 polymer ?
#
loop_
_entity_poly.entity_id
_entity_poly.type
_entity_poly.pdbx_seq_one_letter_code
_entity_poly.pdbx_strand_id
1 'polypeptide(L)' 'MGLLSVSVKVGEAVQIGEVAIVKVDDRNGRSVKLKIATMDPSLRVTRIPTGIIPPAFLPTGLAPDKTSAALVA' A
#
# COMPACT_ATOMS: atom_id res chain seq x y z
N MET A 1 -2.78 5.62 15.79
CA MET A 1 -2.98 4.97 14.47
C MET A 1 -1.61 4.61 13.94
N GLY A 2 -1.31 3.34 13.70
CA GLY A 2 0.03 2.85 13.34
C GLY A 2 0.12 2.35 11.89
N LEU A 3 1.34 2.13 11.41
CA LEU A 3 1.58 1.46 10.13
C LEU A 3 1.38 -0.05 10.29
N LEU A 4 0.52 -0.65 9.47
CA LEU A 4 0.32 -2.10 9.45
C LEU A 4 1.02 -2.69 8.23
N SER A 5 1.86 -3.71 8.44
CA SER A 5 2.54 -4.43 7.38
C SER A 5 2.12 -5.90 7.40
N VAL A 6 1.63 -6.39 6.27
CA VAL A 6 1.22 -7.78 6.08
C VAL A 6 1.84 -8.29 4.79
N SER A 7 2.45 -9.48 4.84
CA SER A 7 3.01 -10.17 3.68
C SER A 7 1.97 -11.12 3.11
N VAL A 8 1.68 -10.98 1.81
CA VAL A 8 0.73 -11.82 1.07
C VAL A 8 1.37 -12.40 -0.19
N LYS A 9 1.00 -13.63 -0.54
CA LYS A 9 1.44 -14.33 -1.75
C LYS A 9 0.58 -13.95 -2.95
N VAL A 10 1.07 -14.25 -4.15
CA VAL A 10 0.28 -14.13 -5.38
C VAL A 10 -0.93 -15.06 -5.28
N GLY A 11 -2.12 -14.54 -5.58
CA GLY A 11 -3.40 -15.22 -5.44
C GLY A 11 -4.14 -14.91 -4.13
N GLU A 12 -3.43 -14.44 -3.10
CA GLU A 12 -4.02 -14.05 -1.82
C GLU A 12 -4.58 -12.61 -1.85
N ALA A 13 -5.47 -12.31 -0.90
CA ALA A 13 -6.09 -11.02 -0.74
C ALA A 13 -6.10 -10.55 0.71
N VAL A 14 -6.07 -9.24 0.91
CA VAL A 14 -6.18 -8.55 2.20
C VAL A 14 -7.47 -7.75 2.21
N GLN A 15 -8.27 -7.95 3.25
CA GLN A 15 -9.45 -7.13 3.51
C GLN A 15 -9.09 -5.93 4.39
N ILE A 16 -9.56 -4.75 4.00
CA ILE A 16 -9.39 -3.49 4.74
C ILE A 16 -10.76 -3.09 5.28
N GLY A 17 -11.00 -3.42 6.56
CA GLY A 17 -12.28 -3.19 7.22
C GLY A 17 -13.45 -3.77 6.42
N GLU A 18 -14.55 -3.03 6.32
CA GLU A 18 -15.74 -3.42 5.53
C GLU A 18 -15.79 -2.70 4.17
N VAL A 19 -14.76 -1.93 3.83
CA VAL A 19 -14.80 -0.99 2.70
C VAL A 19 -14.13 -1.53 1.44
N ALA A 20 -13.05 -2.29 1.57
CA ALA A 20 -12.24 -2.71 0.42
C ALA A 20 -11.53 -4.05 0.61
N ILE A 21 -11.25 -4.72 -0.50
CA ILE A 21 -10.42 -5.92 -0.60
C ILE A 21 -9.34 -5.67 -1.65
N VAL A 22 -8.09 -5.97 -1.30
CA VAL A 22 -6.93 -5.85 -2.19
C VAL A 22 -6.35 -7.24 -2.46
N LYS A 23 -6.36 -7.67 -3.71
CA LYS A 23 -5.79 -8.95 -4.16
C LYS A 23 -4.47 -8.74 -4.87
N VAL A 24 -3.48 -9.59 -4.57
CA VAL A 24 -2.26 -9.71 -5.39
C VAL A 24 -2.57 -10.65 -6.55
N ASP A 25 -2.70 -10.08 -7.75
CA ASP A 25 -3.10 -10.83 -8.96
C ASP A 25 -1.92 -11.50 -9.64
N ASP A 26 -0.80 -10.77 -9.76
CA ASP A 26 0.41 -11.25 -10.42
C ASP A 26 1.66 -10.54 -9.88
N ARG A 27 2.82 -11.14 -10.09
CA ARG A 27 4.12 -10.54 -9.75
C ARG A 27 5.08 -10.70 -10.92
N ASN A 28 5.62 -9.59 -11.38
CA ASN A 28 6.68 -9.55 -12.38
C ASN A 28 7.91 -8.82 -11.79
N GLY A 29 8.90 -9.60 -11.35
CA GLY A 29 10.10 -9.08 -10.69
C GLY A 29 9.77 -8.33 -9.40
N ARG A 30 10.05 -7.01 -9.40
CA ARG A 30 9.76 -6.09 -8.28
C ARG A 30 8.38 -5.43 -8.36
N SER A 31 7.66 -5.64 -9.46
CA SER A 31 6.32 -5.08 -9.67
C SER A 31 5.27 -6.12 -9.28
N VAL A 32 4.24 -5.68 -8.56
CA VAL A 32 3.05 -6.48 -8.25
C VAL A 32 1.83 -5.85 -8.90
N LYS A 33 1.00 -6.68 -9.50
CA LYS A 33 -0.30 -6.28 -10.01
C LYS A 33 -1.33 -6.47 -8.92
N LEU A 34 -1.96 -5.37 -8.50
CA LEU A 34 -3.01 -5.37 -7.48
C LEU A 34 -4.37 -5.22 -8.15
N LYS A 35 -5.37 -5.97 -7.66
CA LYS A 35 -6.78 -5.73 -7.94
C LYS A 35 -7.45 -5.24 -6.67
N ILE A 36 -8.16 -4.12 -6.78
CA ILE A 36 -8.83 -3.50 -5.63
C ILE A 36 -10.33 -3.54 -5.92
N ALA A 37 -11.07 -4.21 -5.04
CA ALA A 37 -12.53 -4.21 -5.03
C ALA A 37 -12.99 -3.36 -3.85
N THR A 38 -13.95 -2.47 -4.09
CA THR A 38 -14.52 -1.59 -3.06
C THR A 38 -16.03 -1.57 -3.22
N MET A 39 -16.75 -1.51 -2.10
CA MET A 39 -18.19 -1.25 -2.09
C MET A 39 -18.50 0.25 -1.96
N ASP A 40 -17.53 1.05 -1.51
CA ASP A 40 -17.65 2.50 -1.43
C ASP A 40 -17.25 3.13 -2.79
N PRO A 41 -18.19 3.76 -3.52
CA PRO A 41 -17.91 4.44 -4.79
C PRO A 41 -17.07 5.71 -4.62
N SER A 42 -16.94 6.23 -3.41
CA SER A 42 -16.15 7.43 -3.09
C SER A 42 -14.67 7.10 -2.89
N LEU A 43 -14.32 5.83 -2.71
CA LEU A 43 -12.96 5.40 -2.48
C LEU A 43 -12.09 5.64 -3.74
N ARG A 44 -11.12 6.55 -3.62
CA ARG A 44 -10.15 6.84 -4.69
C ARG A 44 -8.84 6.12 -4.44
N VAL A 45 -8.43 5.30 -5.40
CA VAL A 45 -7.12 4.65 -5.41
C VAL A 45 -6.17 5.49 -6.24
N THR A 46 -5.15 6.07 -5.60
CA THR A 46 -4.09 6.82 -6.29
C THR A 46 -2.77 6.07 -6.19
N ARG A 47 -2.12 5.82 -7.33
CA ARG A 47 -0.76 5.26 -7.34
C ARG A 47 0.24 6.36 -6.97
N ILE A 48 1.06 6.10 -5.95
CA ILE A 48 2.17 6.98 -5.54
C ILE A 48 3.48 6.40 -6.11
N PRO A 49 4.02 6.95 -7.21
CA PRO A 49 5.18 6.35 -7.89
C PRO A 49 6.49 6.49 -7.11
N THR A 50 6.58 7.43 -6.18
CA THR A 50 7.76 7.61 -5.32
C THR A 50 7.88 6.52 -4.25
N GLY A 51 6.81 5.79 -3.95
CA GLY A 51 6.77 4.83 -2.84
C GLY A 51 6.79 5.47 -1.44
N ILE A 52 6.79 6.80 -1.35
CA ILE A 52 6.84 7.53 -0.08
C ILE A 52 5.41 7.66 0.46
N ILE A 53 5.17 7.13 1.66
CA ILE A 53 3.91 7.31 2.38
C ILE A 53 3.84 8.77 2.87
N PRO A 54 2.79 9.54 2.51
CA PRO A 54 2.70 10.92 2.95
C PRO A 54 2.61 11.01 4.48
N PRO A 55 3.24 12.02 5.12
CA PRO A 55 3.28 12.14 6.58
C PRO A 55 1.91 12.16 7.26
N ALA A 56 0.87 12.65 6.57
CA ALA A 56 -0.50 12.65 7.06
C ALA A 56 -1.07 11.24 7.36
N PHE A 57 -0.48 10.20 6.78
CA PHE A 57 -0.86 8.80 7.00
C PHE A 57 0.06 8.07 7.97
N LEU A 58 1.13 8.72 8.45
CA LEU A 58 2.01 8.15 9.47
C LEU A 58 1.45 8.42 10.87
N PRO A 59 1.66 7.51 11.83
CA PRO A 59 1.53 7.83 13.26
C PRO A 59 2.27 9.13 13.59
N THR A 60 1.62 10.01 14.36
CA THR A 60 2.26 11.19 14.94
C THR A 60 3.51 10.77 15.70
N GLY A 61 4.69 11.22 15.25
CA GLY A 61 5.99 10.98 15.90
C GLY A 61 6.92 9.97 15.21
N LEU A 62 6.53 9.35 14.09
CA LEU A 62 7.45 8.54 13.27
C LEU A 62 7.93 9.35 12.05
N ALA A 63 9.24 9.50 11.93
CA ALA A 63 9.88 10.06 10.73
C ALA A 63 9.57 9.18 9.52
N PRO A 64 9.45 9.74 8.30
CA PRO A 64 9.27 8.94 7.09
C PRO A 64 10.37 7.87 7.03
N ASP A 65 9.95 6.62 6.84
CA ASP A 65 10.82 5.46 6.85
C ASP A 65 12.01 5.68 5.89
N LYS A 66 13.22 5.78 6.44
CA LYS A 66 14.46 6.05 5.67
C LYS A 66 14.87 4.90 4.75
N THR A 67 14.06 3.85 4.61
CA THR A 67 14.36 2.74 3.70
C THR A 67 14.15 3.11 2.22
N SER A 68 13.68 4.33 1.92
CA SER A 68 13.67 4.89 0.56
C SER A 68 14.57 6.12 0.36
N ALA A 69 15.55 6.33 1.24
CA ALA A 69 16.52 7.45 1.13
C ALA A 69 17.89 7.03 0.56
N ALA A 70 18.04 5.78 0.12
CA ALA A 70 19.24 5.29 -0.57
C ALA A 70 18.99 5.13 -2.09
N LEU A 71 18.38 6.11 -2.73
CA LEU A 71 18.40 6.24 -4.20
C LEU A 71 18.06 7.67 -4.63
N VAL A 72 18.83 8.64 -4.15
CA VAL A 72 19.00 9.92 -4.86
C VAL A 72 20.50 10.15 -4.93
N ALA A 73 21.06 9.84 -6.10
CA ALA A 73 22.36 10.35 -6.52
C ALA A 73 22.27 11.85 -6.78
#